data_AF-A0A447U891-F1
#
_entry.id   AF-A0A447U891-F1
#
_cell.length_a   1.000
_cell.length_b   1.000
_cell.length_c   1.000
_cell.angle_alpha   90.00
_cell.angle_beta   90.00
_cell.angle_gamma   90.00
#
_symmetry.space_group_name_H-M   'P 1'
#
loop_
_entity.id
_entity.type
_entity.pdbx_description
1 polymer ?
#
loop_
_entity_poly.entity_id
_entity_poly.type
_entity_poly.pdbx_seq_one_letter_code
_entity_poly.pdbx_strand_id
1 'polypeptide(L)'
;MKLLNQLKRLWRALRGTPNSWPAIDLSLPGGRHLHLVGSIHMGTRDMAPLPAKLVKKLRQADALVVEADISGNETPFSNLPKCPPLVERLSAGQLSALEKRVSELGMPLIHFDNQPLWQIAMVLQATQAQRLGIASGLWH
;
A
#
# COMPACT_ATOMS: atom_id res chain seq x y z
N MET A 1 26.63 24.64 -4.56
CA MET A 1 25.94 23.38 -4.17
C MET A 1 24.77 22.98 -5.09
N LYS A 2 24.00 23.91 -5.69
CA LYS A 2 22.91 23.58 -6.63
C LYS A 2 23.36 22.88 -7.93
N LEU A 3 24.44 23.32 -8.57
CA LEU A 3 24.93 22.73 -9.83
C LEU A 3 25.31 21.24 -9.68
N LEU A 4 26.01 20.88 -8.60
CA LEU A 4 26.38 19.48 -8.33
C LEU A 4 25.16 18.58 -8.15
N ASN A 5 24.09 19.09 -7.54
CA ASN A 5 22.85 18.32 -7.37
C ASN A 5 22.09 18.15 -8.70
N GLN A 6 22.10 19.15 -9.58
CA GLN A 6 21.54 19.03 -10.93
C GLN A 6 22.35 18.06 -11.78
N LEU A 7 23.69 18.10 -11.69
CA LEU A 7 24.57 17.16 -12.38
C LEU A 7 24.35 15.72 -11.91
N LYS A 8 24.16 15.51 -10.60
CA LYS A 8 23.84 14.20 -10.01
C LYS A 8 22.48 13.68 -10.45
N ARG A 9 21.47 14.55 -10.60
CA ARG A 9 20.14 14.19 -11.13
C ARG A 9 20.23 13.81 -12.60
N LEU A 10 20.95 14.57 -13.41
CA LEU A 10 21.19 14.28 -14.82
C LEU A 10 21.96 12.96 -15.00
N TRP A 11 22.99 12.73 -14.18
CA TRP A 11 23.76 11.47 -14.16
C TRP A 11 22.99 10.24 -13.64
N ARG A 12 21.91 10.44 -12.88
CA ARG A 12 21.00 9.36 -12.45
C ARG A 12 19.94 9.09 -13.52
N ALA A 13 19.44 10.13 -14.17
CA ALA A 13 18.52 10.00 -15.30
C ALA A 13 19.20 9.32 -16.51
N LEU A 14 20.46 9.63 -16.78
CA LEU A 14 21.24 9.07 -17.89
C LEU A 14 21.74 7.64 -17.64
N ARG A 15 21.75 7.14 -16.38
CA ARG A 15 22.26 5.81 -16.05
C ARG A 15 21.27 4.67 -16.32
N GLY A 16 20.05 4.98 -16.75
CA GLY A 16 18.96 4.03 -16.84
C GLY A 16 18.55 3.53 -15.45
N THR A 17 17.31 3.07 -15.31
CA THR A 17 16.90 2.39 -14.09
C THR A 17 17.51 0.98 -14.11
N PRO A 18 18.26 0.53 -13.09
CA PRO A 18 18.77 -0.84 -13.03
C PRO A 18 17.65 -1.90 -12.97
N ASN A 19 16.41 -1.46 -12.75
CA ASN A 19 15.22 -2.29 -12.70
C ASN A 19 14.43 -2.16 -14.02
N SER A 20 13.76 -3.24 -14.43
CA SER A 20 12.90 -3.28 -15.62
C SER A 20 11.55 -2.57 -15.44
N TRP A 21 11.40 -1.75 -14.39
CA TRP A 21 10.21 -0.98 -14.06
C TRP A 21 10.63 0.40 -13.51
N PRO A 22 9.76 1.43 -13.64
CA PRO A 22 10.08 2.78 -13.20
C PRO A 22 10.14 2.82 -11.67
N ALA A 23 11.35 2.77 -11.11
CA ALA A 23 11.53 2.80 -9.66
C ALA A 23 12.78 3.57 -9.23
N ILE A 24 12.71 4.08 -8.00
CA ILE A 24 13.76 4.81 -7.31
C ILE A 24 13.98 4.15 -5.94
N ASP A 25 15.21 3.75 -5.68
CA ASP A 25 15.66 3.32 -4.34
C ASP A 25 16.13 4.56 -3.55
N LEU A 26 15.57 4.76 -2.35
CA LEU A 26 15.96 5.80 -1.41
C LEU A 26 16.48 5.17 -0.12
N SER A 27 17.54 5.76 0.44
CA SER A 27 18.01 5.46 1.80
C SER A 27 17.83 6.69 2.67
N LEU A 28 17.12 6.53 3.78
CA LEU A 28 16.78 7.56 4.75
C LEU A 28 17.60 7.34 6.04
N PRO A 29 17.78 8.40 6.86
CA PRO A 29 18.45 8.27 8.16
C PRO A 29 17.80 7.20 9.05
N GLY A 30 18.63 6.52 9.86
CA GLY A 30 18.18 5.44 10.74
C GLY A 30 17.96 4.10 10.02
N GLY A 31 18.69 3.83 8.93
CA GLY A 31 18.66 2.52 8.25
C GLY A 31 17.36 2.21 7.51
N ARG A 32 16.56 3.23 7.19
CA ARG A 32 15.28 3.07 6.49
C ARG A 32 15.51 3.07 4.98
N HIS A 33 15.03 2.05 4.31
CA HIS A 33 15.15 1.90 2.86
C HIS A 33 13.76 1.93 2.22
N LEU A 34 13.57 2.76 1.20
CA LEU A 34 12.32 2.83 0.45
C LEU A 34 12.59 2.47 -1.01
N HIS A 35 11.81 1.53 -1.55
CA HIS A 35 11.75 1.27 -2.98
C HIS A 35 10.48 1.88 -3.53
N LEU A 36 10.57 3.08 -4.10
CA LEU A 36 9.42 3.76 -4.68
C LEU A 36 9.25 3.36 -6.14
N VAL A 37 8.10 2.82 -6.48
CA VAL A 37 7.70 2.51 -7.86
C VAL A 37 6.83 3.66 -8.34
N GLY A 38 7.24 4.33 -9.43
CA GLY A 38 6.52 5.45 -10.03
C GLY A 38 5.19 5.02 -10.66
N SER A 39 4.21 5.94 -10.65
CA SER A 39 2.76 5.76 -10.88
C SER A 39 2.32 4.44 -11.53
N ILE A 40 1.92 3.49 -10.68
CA ILE A 40 1.15 2.31 -11.07
C ILE A 40 -0.32 2.70 -11.41
N HIS A 41 -0.66 3.99 -11.34
CA HIS A 41 -1.96 4.52 -11.78
C HIS A 41 -2.24 4.30 -13.28
N MET A 42 -1.23 3.95 -14.08
CA MET A 42 -1.37 3.52 -15.48
C MET A 42 -0.96 2.04 -15.68
N GLY A 43 -1.11 1.21 -14.65
CA GLY A 43 -0.97 -0.23 -14.77
C GLY A 43 -2.11 -0.81 -15.60
N THR A 44 -1.84 -1.32 -16.80
CA THR A 44 -2.83 -2.09 -17.56
C THR A 44 -2.85 -3.54 -17.08
N ARG A 45 -3.93 -4.29 -17.36
CA ARG A 45 -3.99 -5.74 -17.05
C ARG A 45 -2.80 -6.51 -17.64
N ASP A 46 -2.25 -6.04 -18.76
CA ASP A 46 -1.12 -6.65 -19.45
C ASP A 46 0.22 -6.49 -18.72
N MET A 47 0.27 -5.68 -17.65
CA MET A 47 1.44 -5.59 -16.78
C MET A 47 1.49 -6.74 -15.76
N ALA A 48 0.51 -7.64 -15.77
CA ALA A 48 0.55 -8.91 -15.05
C ALA A 48 1.14 -10.03 -15.95
N PRO A 49 2.01 -10.90 -15.41
CA PRO A 49 2.54 -10.88 -14.05
C PRO A 49 3.62 -9.81 -13.87
N LEU A 50 3.73 -9.27 -12.65
CA LEU A 50 4.80 -8.34 -12.30
C LEU A 50 6.18 -8.99 -12.52
N PRO A 51 7.22 -8.21 -12.90
CA PRO A 51 8.57 -8.73 -13.05
C PRO A 51 9.04 -9.50 -11.81
N ALA A 52 9.64 -10.68 -11.99
CA ALA A 52 10.00 -11.57 -10.88
C ALA A 52 10.91 -10.88 -9.83
N LYS A 53 11.78 -9.97 -10.25
CA LYS A 53 12.63 -9.17 -9.35
C LYS A 53 11.80 -8.21 -8.48
N LEU A 54 10.72 -7.63 -9.01
CA LEU A 54 9.81 -6.78 -8.25
C LEU A 54 9.02 -7.62 -7.24
N VAL A 55 8.50 -8.78 -7.66
CA VAL A 55 7.82 -9.72 -6.75
C VAL A 55 8.73 -10.15 -5.60
N LYS A 56 10.03 -10.40 -5.88
CA LYS A 56 11.02 -10.71 -4.84
C LYS A 56 11.18 -9.57 -3.84
N LYS A 57 11.29 -8.32 -4.31
CA LYS A 57 11.36 -7.13 -3.43
C LYS A 57 10.10 -6.99 -2.59
N LEU A 58 8.91 -7.18 -3.16
CA LEU A 58 7.62 -7.11 -2.43
C LEU A 58 7.54 -8.17 -1.32
N ARG A 59 7.99 -9.40 -1.57
CA ARG A 59 8.00 -10.48 -0.57
C ARG A 59 8.99 -10.24 0.58
N GLN A 60 10.01 -9.42 0.36
CA GLN A 60 11.04 -9.10 1.35
C GLN A 60 10.77 -7.77 2.07
N ALA A 61 9.75 -7.01 1.63
CA ALA A 61 9.44 -5.73 2.20
C ALA A 61 8.75 -5.89 3.56
N ASP A 62 9.17 -5.09 4.54
CA ASP A 62 8.52 -5.04 5.84
C ASP A 62 7.10 -4.44 5.75
N ALA A 63 6.89 -3.56 4.78
CA ALA A 63 5.61 -2.91 4.51
C ALA A 63 5.45 -2.54 3.03
N LEU A 64 4.20 -2.53 2.57
CA LEU A 64 3.80 -2.02 1.25
C LEU A 64 2.89 -0.81 1.45
N VAL A 65 3.23 0.31 0.80
CA VAL A 65 2.42 1.53 0.78
C VAL A 65 2.00 1.76 -0.67
N VAL A 66 0.69 1.99 -0.87
CA VAL A 66 0.11 2.25 -2.19
C VAL A 66 -0.61 3.59 -2.13
N GLU A 67 -0.37 4.44 -3.13
CA GLU A 67 -1.18 5.63 -3.37
C GLU A 67 -2.39 5.20 -4.20
N ALA A 68 -3.58 5.61 -3.77
CA ALA A 68 -4.82 5.40 -4.51
C ALA A 68 -5.56 6.72 -4.58
N ASP A 69 -5.99 7.10 -5.79
CA ASP A 69 -6.95 8.19 -5.95
C ASP A 69 -8.33 7.70 -5.46
N ILE A 70 -8.83 8.36 -4.42
CA ILE A 70 -10.13 8.07 -3.80
C ILE A 70 -11.19 9.13 -4.13
N SER A 71 -10.91 10.03 -5.08
CA SER A 71 -11.83 11.10 -5.50
C SER A 71 -12.96 10.64 -6.43
N GLY A 72 -12.86 9.42 -6.96
CA GLY A 72 -13.88 8.82 -7.83
C GLY A 72 -15.17 8.47 -7.09
N ASN A 73 -16.31 8.61 -7.77
CA ASN A 73 -17.65 8.28 -7.24
C ASN A 73 -17.96 6.76 -7.23
N GLU A 74 -17.03 5.94 -7.71
CA GLU A 74 -17.14 4.48 -7.70
C GLU A 74 -16.90 3.97 -6.28
N THR A 75 -17.78 3.09 -5.77
CA THR A 75 -17.51 2.42 -4.49
C THR A 75 -16.31 1.49 -4.68
N PRO A 76 -15.12 1.80 -4.10
CA PRO A 76 -13.86 1.12 -4.46
C PRO A 76 -13.80 -0.34 -4.02
N PHE A 77 -14.85 -0.83 -3.36
CA PHE A 77 -14.97 -2.17 -2.78
C PHE A 77 -16.15 -2.97 -3.31
N SER A 78 -16.82 -2.51 -4.36
CA SER A 78 -17.90 -3.29 -4.99
C SER A 78 -17.32 -4.54 -5.68
N ASN A 79 -18.02 -5.67 -5.55
CA ASN A 79 -17.72 -6.93 -6.25
C ASN A 79 -16.36 -7.57 -5.98
N LEU A 80 -15.77 -7.38 -4.78
CA LEU A 80 -14.56 -8.09 -4.40
C LEU A 80 -14.82 -9.60 -4.20
N PRO A 81 -13.84 -10.47 -4.55
CA PRO A 81 -13.98 -11.90 -4.35
C PRO A 81 -14.07 -12.20 -2.85
N LYS A 82 -15.01 -13.08 -2.48
CA LYS A 82 -15.07 -13.59 -1.11
C LYS A 82 -13.83 -14.43 -0.82
N CYS A 83 -13.21 -14.18 0.32
CA CYS A 83 -12.13 -15.00 0.85
C CYS A 83 -12.68 -16.05 1.83
N PRO A 84 -11.91 -17.13 2.09
CA PRO A 84 -12.16 -18.00 3.24
C PRO A 84 -12.26 -17.22 4.56
N PRO A 85 -12.88 -17.77 5.60
CA PRO A 85 -12.94 -17.18 6.94
C PRO A 85 -11.58 -16.71 7.45
N LEU A 86 -11.55 -15.71 8.34
CA LEU A 86 -10.30 -15.18 8.92
C LEU A 86 -9.54 -16.24 9.72
N VAL A 87 -10.25 -17.16 10.38
CA VAL A 87 -9.67 -18.28 11.15
C VAL A 87 -8.82 -19.23 10.29
N GLU A 88 -9.09 -19.29 8.98
CA GLU A 88 -8.32 -20.11 8.04
C GLU A 88 -7.12 -19.35 7.44
N ARG A 89 -7.11 -18.02 7.55
CA ARG A 89 -6.12 -17.14 6.89
C ARG A 89 -5.13 -16.50 7.85
N LEU A 90 -5.48 -16.38 9.12
CA LEU A 90 -4.69 -15.74 10.16
C LEU A 90 -4.27 -16.73 11.23
N SER A 91 -3.08 -16.55 11.79
CA SER A 91 -2.71 -17.26 13.02
C SER A 91 -3.58 -16.79 14.19
N ALA A 92 -3.70 -17.60 15.24
CA ALA A 92 -4.47 -17.25 16.44
C ALA A 92 -4.03 -15.89 17.04
N GLY A 93 -2.72 -15.62 17.06
CA GLY A 93 -2.19 -14.33 17.53
C GLY A 93 -2.57 -13.15 16.64
N GLN A 94 -2.57 -13.34 15.31
CA GLN A 94 -3.01 -12.30 14.36
C GLN A 94 -4.51 -12.05 14.45
N LEU A 95 -5.31 -13.10 14.61
CA LEU A 95 -6.76 -13.00 14.76
C LEU A 95 -7.13 -12.25 16.05
N SER A 96 -6.51 -12.59 17.17
CA SER A 96 -6.71 -11.89 18.44
C SER A 96 -6.30 -10.42 18.37
N ALA A 97 -5.17 -10.12 17.71
CA ALA A 97 -4.75 -8.74 17.49
C ALA A 97 -5.72 -7.96 16.59
N LEU A 98 -6.27 -8.59 15.56
CA LEU A 98 -7.29 -8.00 14.69
C LEU A 98 -8.58 -7.73 15.45
N GLU A 99 -9.07 -8.71 16.21
CA GLU A 99 -10.27 -8.61 17.05
C GLU A 99 -10.18 -7.43 18.03
N LYS A 100 -9.02 -7.27 18.67
CA LYS A 100 -8.74 -6.12 19.54
C LYS A 100 -8.88 -4.79 18.79
N ARG A 101 -8.26 -4.64 17.61
CA ARG A 101 -8.31 -3.38 16.84
C ARG A 101 -9.71 -3.05 16.32
N VAL A 102 -10.46 -4.04 15.83
CA VAL A 102 -11.83 -3.79 15.35
C VAL A 102 -12.74 -3.39 16.52
N SER A 103 -12.55 -4.00 17.69
CA SER A 103 -13.27 -3.67 18.92
C SER A 103 -12.97 -2.24 19.41
N GLU A 104 -11.70 -1.83 19.41
CA GLU A 104 -11.30 -0.45 19.71
C GLU A 104 -11.98 0.57 18.78
N LEU A 105 -12.25 0.17 17.53
CA LEU A 105 -12.95 0.98 16.52
C LEU A 105 -14.48 0.81 16.55
N GLY A 106 -15.04 0.02 17.47
CA GLY A 106 -16.48 -0.20 17.60
C GLY A 106 -17.11 -1.01 16.46
N MET A 107 -16.31 -1.81 15.75
CA MET A 107 -16.75 -2.64 14.63
C MET A 107 -16.70 -4.12 15.00
N PRO A 108 -17.77 -4.91 14.77
CA PRO A 108 -17.73 -6.34 15.04
C PRO A 108 -16.94 -7.10 13.96
N LEU A 109 -16.14 -8.07 14.39
CA LEU A 109 -15.23 -8.85 13.53
C LEU A 109 -15.96 -9.57 12.38
N ILE A 110 -17.22 -9.95 12.60
CA ILE A 110 -18.07 -10.66 11.63
C ILE A 110 -18.20 -9.93 10.29
N HIS A 111 -18.11 -8.59 10.27
CA HIS A 111 -18.18 -7.82 9.01
C HIS A 111 -16.98 -8.05 8.10
N PHE A 112 -15.88 -8.57 8.63
CA PHE A 112 -14.60 -8.72 7.94
C PHE A 112 -14.26 -10.16 7.56
N ASP A 113 -15.04 -11.14 8.01
CA ASP A 113 -14.62 -12.55 8.02
C ASP A 113 -14.25 -13.09 6.62
N ASN A 114 -15.02 -12.71 5.61
CA ASN A 114 -14.80 -13.10 4.22
C ASN A 114 -14.20 -11.99 3.35
N GLN A 115 -13.79 -10.87 3.94
CA GLN A 115 -13.17 -9.78 3.18
C GLN A 115 -11.67 -10.05 2.95
N PRO A 116 -11.10 -9.63 1.82
CA PRO A 116 -9.65 -9.64 1.62
C PRO A 116 -8.91 -8.87 2.73
N LEU A 117 -7.78 -9.41 3.20
CA LEU A 117 -7.02 -8.82 4.31
C LEU A 117 -6.60 -7.36 4.05
N TRP A 118 -6.28 -7.03 2.79
CA TRP A 118 -5.94 -5.67 2.41
C TRP A 118 -7.14 -4.71 2.51
N GLN A 119 -8.36 -5.16 2.21
CA GLN A 119 -9.58 -4.35 2.35
C GLN A 119 -9.82 -4.03 3.82
N ILE A 120 -9.71 -5.05 4.67
CA ILE A 120 -9.83 -4.89 6.13
C ILE A 120 -8.82 -3.85 6.62
N ALA A 121 -7.55 -3.97 6.22
CA ALA A 121 -6.51 -3.02 6.61
C ALA A 121 -6.86 -1.57 6.22
N MET A 122 -7.34 -1.35 4.99
CA MET A 122 -7.72 -0.01 4.53
C MET A 122 -8.94 0.56 5.27
N VAL A 123 -9.95 -0.27 5.57
CA VAL A 123 -11.09 0.17 6.39
C VAL A 123 -10.62 0.59 7.78
N LEU A 124 -9.79 -0.23 8.44
CA LEU A 124 -9.27 0.12 9.77
C LEU A 124 -8.45 1.42 9.76
N GLN A 125 -7.61 1.61 8.75
CA GLN A 125 -6.80 2.82 8.60
C GLN A 125 -7.68 4.06 8.35
N ALA A 126 -8.67 3.96 7.46
CA ALA A 126 -9.59 5.05 7.18
C ALA A 126 -10.44 5.43 8.40
N THR A 127 -10.98 4.44 9.12
CA THR A 127 -11.76 4.69 10.35
C THR A 127 -10.91 5.33 11.44
N GLN A 128 -9.66 4.89 11.61
CA GLN A 128 -8.75 5.49 12.58
C GLN A 128 -8.41 6.94 12.20
N ALA A 129 -8.12 7.21 10.93
CA ALA A 129 -7.85 8.55 10.43
C ALA A 129 -9.04 9.50 10.66
N GLN A 130 -10.25 9.05 10.35
CA GLN A 130 -11.48 9.83 10.58
C GLN A 130 -11.69 10.16 12.06
N ARG A 131 -11.44 9.21 12.97
CA ARG A 131 -11.51 9.45 14.42
C ARG A 131 -10.48 10.47 14.91
N LEU A 132 -9.34 10.57 14.23
CA LEU A 132 -8.30 11.58 14.50
C LEU A 132 -8.60 12.93 13.83
N GLY A 133 -9.76 13.10 13.19
CA GLY A 133 -10.12 14.32 12.48
C GLY A 133 -9.39 14.49 11.14
N ILE A 134 -8.70 13.46 10.65
CA ILE A 134 -8.06 13.45 9.35
C ILE A 134 -9.12 13.05 8.32
N ALA A 135 -9.78 14.05 7.74
CA ALA A 135 -10.66 13.86 6.60
C ALA A 135 -9.94 14.30 5.31
N SER A 136 -10.26 13.65 4.19
CA SER A 136 -9.96 14.20 2.86
C SER A 136 -10.84 15.44 2.64
N GLY A 137 -10.40 16.58 3.16
CA GLY A 137 -11.03 17.86 2.92
C GLY A 137 -10.82 18.26 1.47
N LEU A 138 -11.90 18.34 0.70
CA LEU A 138 -11.97 19.25 -0.44
C LEU A 138 -11.79 20.66 0.13
N TRP A 139 -10.63 21.26 -0.10
CA TRP A 139 -10.52 22.72 -0.01
C TRP A 139 -11.39 23.28 -1.12
N HIS A 140 -12.55 23.84 -0.77
CA HIS A 140 -13.35 24.66 -1.67
C HIS A 140 -12.64 25.97 -1.98
#